data_AF-A0A7R9ZNM7-F1
#
_entry.id   AF-A0A7R9ZNM7-F1
#
_cell.length_a   1.000
_cell.length_b   1.000
_cell.length_c   1.000
_cell.angle_alpha   90.00
_cell.angle_beta   90.00
_cell.angle_gamma   90.00
#
_symmetry.space_group_name_H-M   'P 1'
#
loop_
_entity.id
_entity.type
_entity.pdbx_description
1 polymer ?
#
loop_
_entity_poly.entity_id
_entity_poly.type
_entity_poly.pdbx_seq_one_letter_code
_entity_poly.pdbx_strand_id
1 'polypeptide(L)'
;ANGHNNQYELFIWNISTGVLMDKLKGSGVTLYSVAYHPARSFFACATSDGLIDVWSPRINWTSFAPDFQALPANVEYVEQEDEFDIVPTNGSTQSVNEKDEEDEEDINVDVVNIEPVPAFASDSENEEDIFSFPVKVMRHMGYMTG
;
A
#
# COMPACT_ATOMS: atom_id res chain seq x y z
N ALA A 1 -10.69 -24.19 -33.90
CA ALA A 1 -11.29 -24.25 -32.56
C ALA A 1 -11.00 -22.93 -31.88
N ASN A 2 -12.00 -22.07 -31.72
CA ASN A 2 -11.83 -20.77 -31.05
C ASN A 2 -11.87 -21.02 -29.55
N GLY A 3 -10.73 -20.90 -28.88
CA GLY A 3 -10.64 -20.98 -27.42
C GLY A 3 -11.36 -19.77 -26.82
N HIS A 4 -12.58 -19.98 -26.32
CA HIS A 4 -13.26 -18.96 -25.55
C HIS A 4 -12.51 -18.79 -24.23
N ASN A 5 -11.85 -17.66 -24.02
CA ASN A 5 -11.35 -17.28 -22.70
C ASN A 5 -12.58 -17.03 -21.81
N ASN A 6 -13.06 -18.07 -21.13
CA ASN A 6 -14.19 -18.02 -20.19
C ASN A 6 -13.89 -17.20 -18.92
N GLN A 7 -12.80 -16.45 -18.89
CA GLN A 7 -12.40 -15.63 -17.76
C GLN A 7 -13.17 -14.33 -17.73
N TYR A 8 -13.58 -13.89 -16.53
CA TYR A 8 -14.09 -12.55 -16.38
C TYR A 8 -12.95 -11.53 -16.54
N GLU A 9 -13.29 -10.35 -17.05
CA GLU A 9 -12.36 -9.24 -17.21
C GLU A 9 -12.94 -8.01 -16.50
N LEU A 10 -12.09 -7.32 -15.74
CA LEU A 10 -12.43 -6.07 -15.07
C LEU A 10 -11.62 -4.94 -15.68
N PHE A 11 -12.23 -3.77 -15.77
CA PHE A 11 -11.63 -2.59 -16.39
C PHE A 11 -11.60 -1.44 -15.39
N ILE A 12 -10.41 -0.84 -15.23
CA ILE A 12 -10.21 0.33 -14.38
C ILE A 12 -10.08 1.54 -15.30
N TRP A 13 -10.88 2.56 -15.05
CA TRP A 13 -10.95 3.77 -15.87
C TRP A 13 -10.64 5.01 -15.03
N ASN A 14 -9.93 5.96 -15.62
CA ASN A 14 -9.87 7.30 -15.08
C ASN A 14 -11.15 8.05 -15.49
N ILE A 15 -11.97 8.41 -14.51
CA ILE A 15 -13.28 9.04 -14.76
C ILE A 15 -13.12 10.48 -15.32
N SER A 16 -12.07 11.19 -14.90
CA SER A 16 -11.84 12.58 -15.32
C SER A 16 -11.39 12.69 -16.77
N THR A 17 -10.58 11.73 -17.25
CA THR A 17 -10.02 11.73 -18.61
C THR A 17 -10.71 10.75 -19.56
N GLY A 18 -11.46 9.78 -19.03
CA GLY A 18 -12.07 8.68 -19.78
C GLY A 18 -11.07 7.61 -20.26
N VAL A 19 -9.82 7.66 -19.79
CA VAL A 19 -8.77 6.74 -20.24
C VAL A 19 -8.86 5.40 -19.49
N LEU A 20 -8.77 4.29 -20.23
CA LEU A 20 -8.62 2.96 -19.64
C LEU A 20 -7.24 2.85 -18.99
N MET A 21 -7.20 2.67 -17.68
CA MET A 21 -5.96 2.56 -16.90
C MET A 21 -5.44 1.13 -16.86
N ASP A 22 -6.31 0.15 -16.62
CA ASP A 22 -5.88 -1.24 -16.47
C ASP A 22 -7.00 -2.25 -16.83
N LYS A 23 -6.58 -3.47 -17.14
CA LYS A 23 -7.43 -4.61 -17.46
C LYS A 23 -7.01 -5.82 -16.63
N LEU A 24 -7.85 -6.19 -15.67
CA LEU A 24 -7.60 -7.31 -14.76
C LEU A 24 -8.31 -8.55 -15.28
N LYS A 25 -7.59 -9.67 -15.36
CA LYS A 25 -8.14 -10.96 -15.80
C LYS A 25 -8.33 -11.88 -14.61
N GLY A 26 -9.57 -12.31 -14.41
CA GLY A 26 -9.95 -13.18 -13.31
C GLY A 26 -10.07 -14.65 -13.68
N SER A 27 -10.74 -15.38 -12.80
CA SER A 27 -11.03 -16.79 -12.98
C SER A 27 -12.08 -17.05 -14.07
N GLY A 28 -12.15 -18.30 -14.52
CA GLY A 28 -13.07 -18.81 -15.55
C GLY A 28 -14.54 -18.92 -15.11
N VAL A 29 -15.03 -17.94 -14.35
CA VAL A 29 -16.33 -17.96 -13.66
C VAL A 29 -17.11 -16.68 -13.97
N THR A 30 -18.42 -16.71 -13.77
CA THR A 30 -19.28 -15.54 -13.98
C THR A 30 -19.24 -14.63 -12.75
N LEU A 31 -19.16 -13.31 -12.98
CA LEU A 31 -19.30 -12.30 -11.93
C LEU A 31 -20.75 -11.88 -11.78
N TYR A 32 -21.19 -11.73 -10.53
CA TYR A 32 -22.50 -11.19 -10.19
C TYR A 32 -22.46 -9.75 -9.69
N SER A 33 -21.43 -9.39 -8.93
CA SER A 33 -21.33 -8.08 -8.31
C SER A 33 -19.87 -7.70 -8.02
N VAL A 34 -19.61 -6.41 -7.94
CA VAL A 34 -18.32 -5.81 -7.56
C VAL A 34 -18.59 -4.71 -6.54
N ALA A 35 -17.79 -4.66 -5.47
CA ALA A 35 -17.84 -3.62 -4.44
C ALA A 35 -16.43 -3.11 -4.11
N TYR A 36 -16.25 -1.79 -4.12
CA TYR A 36 -14.98 -1.13 -3.80
C TYR A 36 -14.97 -0.63 -2.35
N HIS A 37 -13.82 -0.68 -1.69
CA HIS A 37 -13.69 -0.17 -0.32
C HIS A 37 -13.48 1.36 -0.32
N PRO A 38 -14.27 2.15 0.42
CA PRO A 38 -14.27 3.62 0.29
C PRO A 38 -12.93 4.28 0.64
N ALA A 39 -12.19 3.71 1.59
CA ALA A 39 -10.95 4.32 2.10
C ALA A 39 -9.64 3.61 1.68
N ARG A 40 -9.71 2.40 1.12
CA ARG A 40 -8.53 1.54 0.91
C ARG A 40 -8.58 1.03 -0.52
N SER A 41 -7.43 0.95 -1.16
CA SER A 41 -7.32 0.54 -2.56
C SER A 41 -7.52 -0.97 -2.71
N PHE A 42 -8.73 -1.48 -2.50
CA PHE A 42 -9.10 -2.84 -2.84
C PHE A 42 -10.59 -2.93 -3.17
N PHE A 43 -10.96 -4.00 -3.88
CA PHE A 43 -12.34 -4.32 -4.15
C PHE A 43 -12.57 -5.83 -4.09
N ALA A 44 -13.83 -6.20 -3.90
CA ALA A 44 -14.28 -7.58 -3.86
C ALA A 44 -15.24 -7.84 -5.02
N CYS A 45 -15.21 -9.04 -5.58
CA CYS A 45 -16.19 -9.48 -6.57
C CYS A 45 -16.83 -10.81 -6.18
N ALA A 46 -18.14 -10.89 -6.33
CA ALA A 46 -18.92 -12.10 -6.04
C ALA A 46 -19.02 -12.97 -7.29
N THR A 47 -18.61 -14.22 -7.18
CA THR A 47 -18.48 -15.16 -8.30
C THR A 47 -19.51 -16.28 -8.25
N SER A 48 -19.76 -16.91 -9.40
CA SER A 48 -20.75 -18.00 -9.53
C SER A 48 -20.40 -19.31 -8.83
N ASP A 49 -19.14 -19.51 -8.47
CA ASP A 49 -18.67 -20.66 -7.69
C ASP A 49 -18.85 -20.49 -6.17
N GLY A 50 -19.46 -19.37 -5.74
CA GLY A 50 -19.71 -19.07 -4.34
C GLY A 50 -18.51 -18.50 -3.59
N LEU A 51 -17.44 -18.13 -4.31
CA LEU A 51 -16.28 -17.45 -3.75
C LEU A 51 -16.40 -15.92 -3.87
N ILE A 52 -15.44 -15.24 -3.24
CA ILE A 52 -15.24 -13.80 -3.36
C ILE A 52 -13.79 -13.59 -3.72
N ASP A 53 -13.51 -13.08 -4.92
CA ASP A 53 -12.15 -12.69 -5.26
C ASP A 53 -11.89 -11.26 -4.76
N VAL A 54 -10.76 -11.08 -4.08
CA VAL A 54 -10.32 -9.78 -3.56
C VAL A 54 -9.13 -9.30 -4.38
N TRP A 55 -9.23 -8.08 -4.88
CA TRP A 55 -8.22 -7.44 -5.71
C TRP A 55 -7.63 -6.23 -5.00
N SER A 56 -6.29 -6.19 -4.91
CA SER A 56 -5.53 -5.08 -4.33
C SER A 56 -4.26 -4.82 -5.15
N PRO A 57 -3.64 -3.63 -5.03
CA PRO A 57 -2.30 -3.38 -5.50
C PRO A 57 -1.33 -4.45 -4.99
N ARG A 58 -0.33 -4.76 -5.80
CA ARG A 58 0.77 -5.62 -5.37
C ARG A 58 1.64 -4.88 -4.35
N ILE A 59 2.25 -5.65 -3.46
CA ILE A 59 3.26 -5.15 -2.54
C ILE A 59 4.45 -4.61 -3.35
N ASN A 60 4.88 -3.39 -3.04
CA ASN A 60 6.11 -2.84 -3.57
C ASN A 60 7.30 -3.35 -2.76
N TRP A 61 8.25 -4.02 -3.40
CA TRP A 61 9.41 -4.61 -2.73
C TRP A 61 10.39 -3.55 -2.19
N THR A 62 10.37 -2.33 -2.75
CA THR A 62 11.19 -1.22 -2.24
C THR A 62 10.73 -0.74 -0.85
N SER A 63 9.53 -1.12 -0.41
CA SER A 63 9.05 -0.79 0.93
C SER A 63 9.81 -1.51 2.06
N PHE A 64 10.66 -2.50 1.76
CA PHE A 64 11.44 -3.24 2.75
C PHE A 64 12.85 -2.68 2.98
N ALA A 65 13.36 -1.83 2.08
CA ALA A 65 14.70 -1.27 2.16
C ALA A 65 14.64 0.20 1.69
N PRO A 66 14.65 1.19 2.61
CA PRO A 66 14.41 2.59 2.29
C PRO A 66 15.50 3.20 1.40
N ASP A 67 16.70 2.64 1.46
CA ASP A 67 17.87 2.96 0.64
C ASP A 67 17.87 2.23 -0.72
N PHE A 68 16.96 1.28 -0.93
CA PHE A 68 16.90 0.51 -2.16
C PHE A 68 16.00 1.16 -3.21
N GLN A 69 16.60 1.56 -4.33
CA GLN A 69 15.89 2.04 -5.50
C GLN A 69 15.81 0.95 -6.58
N ALA A 70 14.60 0.48 -6.88
CA ALA A 70 14.38 -0.41 -8.01
C ALA A 70 14.59 0.34 -9.33
N LEU A 71 15.59 -0.07 -10.11
CA LEU A 71 15.88 0.53 -11.42
C LEU A 71 15.09 -0.22 -12.52
N PRO A 72 14.40 0.50 -13.42
CA PRO A 72 13.61 -0.13 -14.49
C PRO A 72 14.49 -0.75 -15.59
N ALA A 73 15.76 -0.36 -15.65
CA ALA A 73 16.77 -0.86 -16.57
C ALA A 73 18.15 -0.73 -15.92
N ASN A 74 19.16 -1.39 -16.50
CA ASN A 74 20.54 -1.27 -16.06
C ASN A 74 20.99 0.19 -16.22
N VAL A 75 21.60 0.73 -15.17
CA VAL A 75 22.26 2.04 -15.18
C VAL A 75 23.74 1.80 -15.04
N GLU A 76 24.54 2.48 -15.86
CA GLU A 76 25.99 2.47 -15.73
C GLU A 76 26.37 3.24 -14.48
N TYR A 77 27.10 2.57 -13.59
CA TYR A 77 27.62 3.20 -12.39
C TYR A 77 28.77 4.13 -12.77
N VAL A 78 28.71 5.37 -12.30
CA VAL A 78 29.82 6.32 -12.40
C VAL A 78 30.39 6.46 -11.01
N GLU A 79 31.56 5.86 -10.79
CA GLU A 79 32.30 5.94 -9.53
C GLU A 79 32.59 7.41 -9.22
N GLN A 80 32.31 7.84 -7.99
CA GLN A 80 32.73 9.17 -7.54
C GLN A 80 34.20 9.11 -7.14
N GLU A 81 34.96 10.18 -7.41
CA GLU A 81 36.42 10.19 -7.18
C GLU A 81 36.79 9.99 -5.69
N ASP A 82 35.88 10.27 -4.76
CA ASP A 82 36.03 10.17 -3.31
C ASP A 82 35.43 8.87 -2.71
N GLU A 83 34.90 7.96 -3.52
CA GLU A 83 34.21 6.74 -3.05
C GLU A 83 35.11 5.82 -2.22
N PHE A 84 36.42 5.83 -2.50
CA PHE A 84 37.42 4.99 -1.83
C PHE A 84 38.30 5.76 -0.84
N ASP A 85 38.01 7.04 -0.60
CA ASP A 85 38.78 7.85 0.34
C ASP A 85 38.53 7.40 1.78
N ILE A 86 39.61 7.10 2.49
CA ILE A 86 39.55 6.78 3.91
C ILE A 86 39.34 8.09 4.66
N VAL A 87 38.10 8.42 4.96
CA VAL A 87 37.80 9.51 5.89
C VAL A 87 38.24 9.06 7.29
N PRO A 88 39.22 9.73 7.93
CA PRO A 88 39.50 9.46 9.32
C PRO A 88 38.26 9.81 10.13
N THR A 89 37.78 8.88 10.96
CA THR A 89 36.56 8.98 11.78
C THR A 89 36.45 10.25 12.66
N ASN A 90 37.52 11.05 12.75
CA ASN A 90 37.63 12.20 13.64
C ASN A 90 37.91 13.53 12.89
N GLY A 91 37.68 13.61 11.59
CA GLY A 91 37.83 14.86 10.83
C GLY A 91 36.67 15.03 9.87
N SER A 92 35.77 15.96 10.20
CA SER A 92 34.71 16.46 9.34
C SER A 92 35.22 16.66 7.91
N THR A 93 34.82 15.79 6.99
CA THR A 93 34.95 16.05 5.57
C THR A 93 33.87 17.06 5.19
N GLN A 94 34.27 18.34 5.11
CA GLN A 94 33.52 19.32 4.34
C GLN A 94 33.68 18.95 2.85
N SER A 95 32.77 18.10 2.36
CA SER A 95 32.44 18.05 0.94
C SER A 95 31.38 19.12 0.68
N VAL A 96 31.56 19.88 -0.40
CA VAL A 96 30.76 21.06 -0.74
C VAL A 96 29.36 20.63 -1.15
N ASN A 97 28.47 20.55 -0.17
CA ASN A 97 27.04 20.88 -0.22
C ASN A 97 26.53 20.85 1.23
N GLU A 98 27.00 21.82 2.04
CA GLU A 98 26.30 22.23 3.25
C GLU A 98 24.93 22.82 2.82
N LYS A 99 23.99 21.96 2.44
CA LYS A 99 22.58 22.30 2.51
C LYS A 99 22.17 21.96 3.93
N ASP A 100 22.24 22.96 4.80
CA ASP A 100 21.32 23.14 5.91
C ASP A 100 20.85 21.84 6.60
N GLU A 101 21.78 21.07 7.18
CA GLU A 101 21.44 19.94 8.07
C GLU A 101 21.06 20.42 9.49
N GLU A 102 21.06 21.73 9.74
CA GLU A 102 20.85 22.31 11.08
C GLU A 102 19.40 22.32 11.59
N ASP A 103 18.38 21.85 10.85
CA ASP A 103 16.98 22.02 11.27
C ASP A 103 16.13 20.73 11.37
N GLU A 104 16.67 19.53 11.14
CA GLU A 104 15.87 18.29 11.25
C GLU A 104 15.83 17.66 12.65
N GLU A 105 16.81 17.92 13.52
CA GLU A 105 16.84 17.31 14.85
C GLU A 105 15.87 17.97 15.86
N ASP A 106 15.48 19.24 15.62
CA ASP A 106 14.62 20.05 16.50
C ASP A 106 13.21 20.28 15.91
N ILE A 107 12.70 19.36 15.08
CA ILE A 107 11.34 19.45 14.57
C ILE A 107 10.34 19.15 15.71
N ASN A 108 9.47 20.12 16.02
CA ASN A 108 8.38 19.91 16.98
C ASN A 108 7.31 18.99 16.37
N VAL A 109 7.28 17.72 16.80
CA VAL A 109 6.29 16.72 16.39
C VAL A 109 5.12 16.67 17.37
N ASP A 110 3.90 16.82 16.87
CA ASP A 110 2.67 16.61 17.64
C ASP A 110 2.30 15.12 17.63
N VAL A 111 2.19 14.53 18.83
CA VAL A 111 1.87 13.10 19.02
C VAL A 111 0.44 12.91 19.56
N VAL A 112 -0.28 13.99 19.84
CA VAL A 112 -1.60 13.94 20.48
C VAL A 112 -2.72 14.21 19.48
N ASN A 113 -2.50 15.12 18.54
CA ASN A 113 -3.51 15.42 17.54
C ASN A 113 -3.71 14.23 16.58
N ILE A 114 -4.98 13.93 16.32
CA ILE A 114 -5.41 12.92 15.37
C ILE A 114 -5.91 13.67 14.14
N GLU A 115 -5.23 13.52 13.01
CA GLU A 115 -5.70 14.09 11.75
C GLU A 115 -6.95 13.33 11.27
N PRO A 116 -7.97 14.06 10.77
CA PRO A 116 -9.18 13.45 10.24
C PRO A 116 -8.85 12.65 8.99
N VAL A 117 -9.41 11.44 8.88
CA VAL A 117 -9.16 10.57 7.74
C VAL A 117 -10.05 11.03 6.57
N PRO A 118 -9.49 11.51 5.43
CA PRO A 118 -10.27 12.14 4.37
C PRO A 118 -11.36 11.25 3.77
N ALA A 119 -11.19 9.93 3.82
CA ALA A 119 -12.17 8.97 3.32
C ALA A 119 -13.42 8.82 4.23
N PHE A 120 -13.33 9.25 5.49
CA PHE A 120 -14.43 9.29 6.46
C PHE A 120 -14.92 10.72 6.75
N ALA A 121 -14.21 11.74 6.24
CA ALA A 121 -14.59 13.15 6.35
C ALA A 121 -15.82 13.53 5.49
N SER A 122 -16.64 12.56 5.10
CA SER A 122 -17.97 12.85 4.55
C SER A 122 -18.82 13.41 5.70
N ASP A 123 -19.40 14.59 5.47
CA ASP A 123 -20.13 15.46 6.41
C ASP A 123 -21.38 14.82 7.08
N SER A 124 -21.52 13.49 7.05
CA SER A 124 -22.66 12.73 7.57
C SER A 124 -22.35 11.80 8.74
N GLU A 125 -21.08 11.57 9.10
CA GLU A 125 -20.73 10.62 10.18
C GLU A 125 -19.76 11.27 11.19
N ASN A 126 -20.14 11.28 12.47
CA ASN A 126 -19.26 11.69 13.55
C ASN A 126 -18.08 10.71 13.60
N GLU A 127 -16.84 11.19 13.61
CA GLU A 127 -15.63 10.33 13.61
C GLU A 127 -15.55 9.42 14.85
N GLU A 128 -16.36 9.69 15.87
CA GLU A 128 -16.53 8.86 17.07
C GLU A 128 -17.38 7.59 16.83
N ASP A 129 -18.15 7.50 15.73
CA ASP A 129 -19.06 6.40 15.41
C ASP A 129 -18.43 5.35 14.48
N ILE A 130 -17.15 5.00 14.69
CA ILE A 130 -16.54 3.88 13.98
C ILE A 130 -17.15 2.57 14.49
N PHE A 131 -18.00 1.95 13.67
CA PHE A 131 -18.58 0.65 13.98
C PHE A 131 -17.48 -0.42 14.09
N SER A 132 -17.25 -0.92 15.31
CA SER A 132 -16.30 -2.01 15.58
C SER A 132 -17.06 -3.26 15.97
N PHE A 133 -16.59 -4.42 15.47
CA PHE A 133 -17.12 -5.69 15.92
C PHE A 133 -16.49 -6.06 17.28
N PRO A 134 -17.29 -6.48 18.28
CA PRO A 134 -16.73 -6.93 19.55
C PRO A 134 -15.90 -8.21 19.32
N VAL A 135 -14.65 -8.19 19.79
CA VAL A 135 -13.77 -9.36 19.71
C VAL A 135 -14.33 -10.48 20.58
N LYS A 136 -14.76 -11.58 19.97
CA LYS A 136 -15.23 -12.77 20.69
C LYS A 136 -14.08 -13.77 20.86
N VAL A 137 -13.32 -13.65 21.95
CA VAL A 137 -12.32 -14.68 22.32
C VAL A 137 -13.03 -15.82 23.04
N MET A 138 -13.32 -16.92 22.33
CA MET A 138 -13.77 -18.15 22.98
C MET A 138 -12.57 -18.84 23.66
N ARG A 139 -12.44 -18.70 24.98
CA ARG A 139 -11.56 -19.57 25.76
C ARG A 139 -12.19 -20.96 25.80
N HIS A 140 -11.53 -21.94 25.19
CA HIS A 140 -11.89 -23.34 25.35
C HIS A 140 -11.45 -23.77 26.76
N MET A 141 -12.36 -23.68 27.73
CA MET A 141 -12.13 -24.21 29.07
C MET A 141 -12.21 -25.73 28.95
N GLY A 142 -11.05 -26.38 28.81
CA GLY A 142 -10.95 -27.83 28.87
C GLY A 142 -11.42 -28.30 30.25
N TYR A 143 -12.54 -29.01 30.29
CA TYR A 143 -12.95 -29.75 31.48
C TYR A 143 -11.96 -30.91 31.67
N MET A 144 -11.03 -30.77 32.62
CA MET A 144 -10.40 -31.93 33.25
C MET A 144 -11.41 -32.48 34.26
N THR A 145 -12.10 -33.55 33.90
CA THR A 145 -12.80 -34.39 34.87
C THR A 145 -11.78 -35.20 35.65
N GLY A 146 -11.76 -35.03 36.97
CA GLY A 146 -11.10 -35.93 37.91
C GLY A 146 -11.94 -37.16 38.22
#